data_AF-A0A7J6NJH8-F1
#
_entry.id   AF-A0A7J6NJH8-F1
#
_cell.length_a   1.000
_cell.length_b   1.000
_cell.length_c   1.000
_cell.angle_alpha   90.00
_cell.angle_beta   90.00
_cell.angle_gamma   90.00
#
_symmetry.space_group_name_H-M   'P 1'
#
loop_
_entity.id
_entity.type
_entity.pdbx_description
1 polymer ?
#
loop_
_entity_poly.entity_id
_entity_poly.type
_entity_poly.pdbx_seq_one_letter_code
_entity_poly.pdbx_strand_id
1 'polypeptide(L)'
;MPDGVADVRIGLEIKDIEDAVNERYAMVSKLEHAYNVLKYKGVRPQHRLKICGKEKVDSIDYYEAKINEYNTKISAVVAKAIEYQEMAHDDNQEEGGGGGIILCKNDDDDEDENDDDKLKQKKSILSARIVHGILGGGDDIIRVRSGAFITFNNLKSSMAARQMVHYKIPFVMRTVGAPATKD
;
A
#
# COMPACT_ATOMS: atom_id res chain seq x y z
N MET A 1 -25.21 -25.15 -2.93
CA MET A 1 -25.90 -24.17 -3.78
C MET A 1 -24.83 -23.39 -4.51
N PRO A 2 -24.56 -23.70 -5.78
CA PRO A 2 -23.50 -23.04 -6.55
C PRO A 2 -23.69 -21.52 -6.70
N ASP A 3 -24.95 -21.03 -6.65
CA ASP A 3 -25.27 -19.61 -6.90
C ASP A 3 -25.44 -18.76 -5.62
N GLY A 4 -24.87 -19.23 -4.51
CA GLY A 4 -25.05 -18.58 -3.20
C GLY A 4 -24.17 -17.35 -2.98
N VAL A 5 -23.05 -17.24 -3.69
CA VAL A 5 -22.03 -16.19 -3.51
C VAL A 5 -22.38 -14.99 -4.39
N ALA A 6 -22.30 -13.80 -3.80
CA ALA A 6 -22.58 -12.52 -4.45
C ALA A 6 -21.29 -11.78 -4.83
N ASP A 7 -20.32 -11.76 -3.92
CA ASP A 7 -19.05 -11.03 -4.11
C ASP A 7 -17.95 -11.67 -3.24
N VAL A 8 -16.69 -11.53 -3.67
CA VAL A 8 -15.51 -11.98 -2.93
C VAL A 8 -14.49 -10.85 -2.92
N ARG A 9 -14.06 -10.43 -1.73
CA ARG A 9 -13.05 -9.40 -1.52
C ARG A 9 -11.84 -9.97 -0.81
N ILE A 10 -10.67 -9.88 -1.44
CA ILE A 10 -9.41 -10.39 -0.89
C ILE A 10 -8.89 -9.45 0.19
N GLY A 11 -8.44 -9.99 1.31
CA GLY A 11 -7.79 -9.22 2.37
C GLY A 11 -6.41 -8.76 1.93
N LEU A 12 -6.15 -7.45 2.00
CA LEU A 12 -4.85 -6.87 1.68
C LEU A 12 -4.15 -6.42 2.97
N GLU A 13 -2.82 -6.47 2.97
CA GLU A 13 -2.01 -5.84 4.00
C GLU A 13 -1.77 -4.37 3.60
N ILE A 14 -2.28 -3.45 4.43
CA ILE A 14 -2.32 -2.01 4.11
C ILE A 14 -1.53 -1.14 5.10
N LYS A 15 -0.67 -1.75 5.93
CA LYS A 15 0.04 -1.06 7.02
C LYS A 15 0.81 0.17 6.54
N ASP A 16 1.52 0.05 5.42
CA ASP A 16 2.31 1.16 4.86
C ASP A 16 1.43 2.33 4.38
N ILE A 17 0.20 2.04 3.95
CA ILE A 17 -0.80 3.04 3.58
C ILE A 17 -1.38 3.69 4.83
N GLU A 18 -1.71 2.91 5.86
CA GLU A 18 -2.21 3.41 7.15
C GLU A 18 -1.19 4.38 7.76
N ASP A 19 0.09 4.00 7.78
CA ASP A 19 1.18 4.86 8.25
C ASP A 19 1.30 6.13 7.40
N ALA A 20 1.20 6.03 6.07
CA ALA A 20 1.23 7.19 5.18
C ALA A 20 0.02 8.13 5.40
N VAL A 21 -1.17 7.59 5.66
CA VAL A 21 -2.38 8.35 5.97
C VAL A 21 -2.22 9.06 7.32
N ASN A 22 -1.70 8.37 8.34
CA ASN A 22 -1.43 8.93 9.65
C ASN A 22 -0.42 10.09 9.58
N GLU A 23 0.68 9.90 8.85
CA GLU A 23 1.68 10.96 8.64
C GLU A 23 1.10 12.15 7.87
N ARG A 24 0.27 11.90 6.84
CA ARG A 24 -0.45 12.96 6.12
C ARG A 24 -1.33 13.77 7.09
N TYR A 25 -2.12 13.12 7.95
CA TYR A 25 -2.94 13.81 8.95
C TYR A 25 -2.09 14.66 9.91
N ALA A 26 -0.94 14.13 10.35
CA ALA A 26 -0.01 14.88 11.20
C ALA A 26 0.55 16.13 10.50
N MET A 27 0.81 16.06 9.19
CA MET A 27 1.27 17.22 8.41
C MET A 27 0.16 18.26 8.19
N VAL A 28 -1.08 17.83 7.97
CA VAL A 28 -2.23 18.75 7.83
C VAL A 28 -2.38 19.62 9.09
N SER A 29 -2.34 19.02 10.28
CA SER A 29 -2.40 19.78 11.53
C SER A 29 -1.26 20.81 11.67
N LYS A 30 -0.04 20.46 11.24
CA LYS A 30 1.10 21.39 11.24
C LYS A 30 0.93 22.52 10.22
N LEU A 31 0.36 22.22 9.05
CA LEU A 31 0.06 23.20 8.01
C LEU A 31 -1.02 24.19 8.49
N GLU A 32 -2.09 23.71 9.11
CA GLU A 32 -3.13 24.55 9.70
C GLU A 32 -2.55 25.50 10.76
N HIS A 33 -1.67 24.99 11.62
CA HIS A 33 -0.96 25.82 12.58
C HIS A 33 -0.10 26.89 11.88
N ALA A 34 0.62 26.54 10.82
CA ALA A 34 1.45 27.47 10.06
C ALA A 34 0.61 28.59 9.40
N TYR A 35 -0.54 28.25 8.82
CA TYR A 35 -1.49 29.22 8.29
C TYR A 35 -2.05 30.15 9.36
N ASN A 36 -2.38 29.61 10.54
CA ASN A 36 -2.81 30.43 11.67
C ASN A 36 -1.72 31.41 12.13
N VAL A 37 -0.47 30.97 12.21
CA VAL A 37 0.66 31.86 12.54
C VAL A 37 0.79 32.99 11.53
N LEU A 38 0.70 32.69 10.22
CA LEU A 38 0.74 33.69 9.16
C LEU A 38 -0.43 34.69 9.31
N LYS A 39 -1.65 34.19 9.53
CA LYS A 39 -2.86 35.02 9.65
C LYS A 39 -2.80 35.99 10.84
N TYR A 40 -2.37 35.53 12.01
CA TYR A 40 -2.44 36.34 13.23
C TYR A 40 -1.18 37.14 13.50
N LYS A 41 0.00 36.68 13.06
CA LYS A 41 1.27 37.40 13.26
C LYS A 41 1.73 38.16 12.03
N GLY A 42 1.16 37.90 10.85
CA GLY A 42 1.58 38.48 9.58
C GLY A 42 2.94 38.00 9.09
N VAL A 43 3.51 36.97 9.72
CA VAL A 43 4.86 36.47 9.42
C VAL A 43 4.78 35.03 8.96
N ARG A 44 5.47 34.71 7.87
CA ARG A 44 5.58 33.33 7.38
C ARG A 44 6.42 32.49 8.35
N PRO A 45 5.87 31.41 8.94
CA PRO A 45 6.58 30.61 9.91
C PRO A 45 7.70 29.79 9.28
N GLN A 46 8.86 29.76 9.93
CA GLN A 46 9.99 28.93 9.53
C GLN A 46 10.30 27.88 10.58
N HIS A 47 10.74 26.70 10.16
CA HIS A 47 11.24 25.66 11.06
C HIS A 47 12.59 25.11 10.60
N ARG A 48 13.29 24.44 11.52
CA ARG A 48 14.59 23.84 11.24
C ARG A 48 14.42 22.36 10.93
N LEU A 49 15.02 21.90 9.83
CA LEU A 49 15.07 20.48 9.50
C LEU A 49 16.05 19.77 10.46
N LYS A 50 15.64 18.61 11.01
CA LYS A 50 16.45 17.86 11.99
C LYS A 50 17.79 17.35 11.41
N ILE A 51 17.86 17.10 10.10
CA ILE A 51 18.96 16.36 9.47
C ILE A 51 20.16 17.26 9.10
N CYS A 52 19.96 18.56 8.93
CA CYS A 52 21.05 19.50 8.72
C CYS A 52 20.67 20.86 9.31
N GLY A 53 20.67 20.92 10.65
CA GLY A 53 20.00 21.94 11.46
C GLY A 53 20.40 23.41 11.25
N LYS A 54 21.12 23.78 10.20
CA LYS A 54 21.42 25.16 9.84
C LYS A 54 20.37 25.76 8.90
N GLU A 55 19.69 24.94 8.10
CA GLU A 55 18.73 25.43 7.12
C GLU A 55 17.35 25.66 7.76
N LYS A 56 16.86 26.89 7.64
CA LYS A 56 15.47 27.25 7.95
C LYS A 56 14.69 27.18 6.66
N VAL A 57 13.60 26.43 6.66
CA VAL A 57 12.69 26.32 5.52
C VAL A 57 11.35 26.96 5.85
N ASP A 58 10.67 27.47 4.82
CA ASP A 58 9.29 27.95 4.95
C ASP A 58 8.40 26.77 5.32
N SER A 59 7.66 26.90 6.42
CA SER A 59 6.88 25.78 6.95
C SER A 59 5.65 25.48 6.10
N ILE A 60 5.04 26.50 5.48
CA ILE A 60 3.85 26.31 4.65
C ILE A 60 4.25 25.55 3.39
N ASP A 61 5.23 26.06 2.65
CA ASP A 61 5.67 25.45 1.39
C ASP A 61 6.18 24.01 1.63
N TYR A 62 6.90 23.80 2.74
CA TYR A 62 7.38 22.47 3.12
C TYR A 62 6.25 21.48 3.42
N TYR A 63 5.27 21.86 4.24
CA TYR A 63 4.17 20.96 4.61
C TYR A 63 3.23 20.70 3.43
N GLU A 64 2.99 21.68 2.55
CA GLU A 64 2.24 21.48 1.32
C GLU A 64 2.92 20.47 0.39
N ALA A 65 4.23 20.62 0.16
CA ALA A 65 5.00 19.68 -0.63
C ALA A 65 4.93 18.26 -0.03
N LYS A 66 5.06 18.13 1.29
CA LYS A 66 4.96 16.83 1.98
C LYS A 66 3.56 16.21 1.88
N ILE A 67 2.50 16.99 2.04
CA ILE A 67 1.13 16.50 1.89
C ILE A 67 0.90 16.00 0.45
N ASN A 68 1.40 16.72 -0.56
CA ASN A 68 1.30 16.31 -1.95
C ASN A 68 2.07 15.02 -2.25
N GLU A 69 3.25 14.84 -1.65
CA GLU A 69 4.01 13.58 -1.71
C GLU A 69 3.20 12.41 -1.14
N TYR A 70 2.62 12.57 0.06
CA TYR A 70 1.77 11.55 0.66
C TYR A 70 0.50 11.27 -0.15
N ASN A 71 -0.17 12.30 -0.67
CA ASN A 71 -1.35 12.13 -1.54
C ASN A 71 -1.00 11.31 -2.79
N THR A 72 0.12 11.62 -3.44
CA THR A 72 0.59 10.90 -4.63
C THR A 72 0.85 9.44 -4.28
N LYS A 73 1.57 9.18 -3.18
CA LYS A 73 1.83 7.82 -2.70
C LYS A 73 0.54 7.06 -2.40
N ILE A 74 -0.36 7.62 -1.59
CA ILE A 74 -1.63 6.99 -1.20
C ILE A 74 -2.46 6.69 -2.45
N SER A 75 -2.60 7.65 -3.37
CA SER A 75 -3.39 7.47 -4.59
C SER A 75 -2.86 6.35 -5.49
N ALA A 76 -1.54 6.26 -5.67
CA ALA A 76 -0.93 5.22 -6.47
C ALA A 76 -1.16 3.83 -5.88
N VAL A 77 -1.06 3.67 -4.55
CA VAL A 77 -1.31 2.37 -3.92
C VAL A 77 -2.78 1.99 -3.96
N VAL A 78 -3.68 2.94 -3.72
CA VAL A 78 -5.13 2.71 -3.82
C VAL A 78 -5.53 2.28 -5.23
N ALA A 79 -5.02 2.96 -6.27
CA ALA A 79 -5.30 2.61 -7.65
C ALA A 79 -4.87 1.16 -7.97
N LYS A 80 -3.65 0.78 -7.57
CA LYS A 80 -3.17 -0.60 -7.73
C LYS A 80 -4.01 -1.61 -6.94
N ALA A 81 -4.47 -1.26 -5.74
CA ALA A 81 -5.27 -2.14 -4.91
C ALA A 81 -6.65 -2.42 -5.52
N ILE A 82 -7.24 -1.42 -6.20
CA ILE A 82 -8.47 -1.57 -6.95
C ILE A 82 -8.23 -2.48 -8.17
N GLU A 83 -7.18 -2.19 -8.95
CA GLU A 83 -6.79 -3.00 -10.11
C GLU A 83 -6.58 -4.48 -9.73
N TYR A 84 -5.89 -4.75 -8.62
CA TYR A 84 -5.68 -6.11 -8.12
C TYR A 84 -7.00 -6.81 -7.75
N GLN A 85 -7.96 -6.09 -7.16
CA GLN A 85 -9.28 -6.65 -6.86
C GLN A 85 -10.08 -6.92 -8.12
N GLU A 86 -9.98 -6.05 -9.13
CA GLU A 86 -10.69 -6.20 -10.41
C GLU A 86 -10.12 -7.33 -11.28
N MET A 87 -8.79 -7.45 -11.39
CA MET A 87 -8.13 -8.54 -12.11
C MET A 87 -8.50 -9.92 -11.54
N ALA A 88 -8.61 -10.03 -10.22
CA ALA A 88 -9.05 -11.28 -9.57
C ALA A 88 -10.50 -11.69 -9.90
N HIS A 89 -11.31 -10.81 -10.51
CA HIS A 89 -12.66 -11.13 -10.97
C HIS A 89 -12.69 -11.67 -12.41
N ASP A 90 -11.74 -11.30 -13.27
CA ASP A 90 -11.76 -11.61 -14.71
C ASP A 90 -11.20 -13.02 -15.07
N ASP A 91 -10.39 -13.64 -14.21
CA ASP A 91 -9.84 -14.99 -14.45
C ASP A 91 -10.89 -16.13 -14.34
N ASN A 92 -12.18 -15.81 -14.18
CA ASN A 92 -13.27 -16.79 -14.14
C ASN A 92 -13.91 -17.10 -15.51
N GLN A 93 -13.31 -16.66 -16.62
CA GLN A 93 -13.69 -17.07 -17.97
C GLN A 93 -12.50 -17.59 -18.77
N GLU A 94 -11.98 -18.78 -18.43
CA GLU A 94 -11.65 -19.83 -19.41
C GLU A 94 -11.26 -21.14 -18.69
N GLU A 95 -11.51 -22.24 -19.37
CA GLU A 95 -11.67 -23.59 -18.82
C GLU A 95 -10.39 -24.24 -18.25
N GLY A 96 -10.54 -24.97 -17.14
CA GLY A 96 -9.86 -26.23 -16.89
C GLY A 96 -8.32 -26.26 -16.86
N GLY A 97 -7.72 -26.04 -15.69
CA GLY A 97 -6.33 -26.40 -15.42
C GLY A 97 -5.89 -25.90 -14.06
N GLY A 98 -5.29 -26.76 -13.23
CA GLY A 98 -5.07 -26.51 -11.81
C GLY A 98 -4.34 -25.20 -11.49
N GLY A 99 -4.93 -24.40 -10.62
CA GLY A 99 -4.33 -23.18 -10.06
C GLY A 99 -3.01 -23.48 -9.37
N GLY A 100 -1.92 -23.21 -10.08
CA GLY A 100 -0.57 -23.25 -9.56
C GLY A 100 -0.33 -22.06 -8.65
N ILE A 101 -0.19 -22.34 -7.36
CA ILE A 101 0.59 -21.50 -6.43
C ILE A 101 1.95 -21.25 -7.09
N ILE A 102 2.27 -20.01 -7.40
CA ILE A 102 3.61 -19.62 -7.85
C ILE A 102 4.55 -19.70 -6.64
N LEU A 103 5.14 -20.89 -6.44
CA LEU A 103 6.36 -21.07 -5.68
C LEU A 103 7.53 -20.85 -6.66
N CYS A 104 8.07 -19.64 -6.74
CA CYS A 104 9.30 -19.38 -7.47
C CYS A 104 10.42 -20.19 -6.80
N LYS A 105 10.87 -21.25 -7.48
CA LYS A 105 12.19 -21.82 -7.27
C LYS A 105 13.18 -20.90 -7.97
N ASN A 106 14.17 -20.40 -7.23
CA ASN A 106 15.36 -19.80 -7.83
C ASN A 106 16.28 -20.96 -8.20
N ASP A 107 16.37 -21.24 -9.50
CA ASP A 107 17.49 -21.98 -10.07
C ASP A 107 18.60 -20.94 -10.30
N ASP A 108 19.62 -20.99 -9.45
CA ASP A 108 20.89 -20.26 -9.63
C ASP A 108 21.68 -21.01 -10.72
N ASP A 109 21.87 -20.38 -11.89
CA ASP A 109 22.93 -20.73 -12.84
C ASP A 109 23.66 -19.44 -13.24
N ASP A 110 24.97 -19.50 -13.01
CA ASP A 110 26.00 -18.48 -13.17
C ASP A 110 26.23 -18.05 -14.64
N GLU A 111 26.76 -16.84 -14.85
CA GLU A 111 28.01 -16.56 -15.61
C GLU A 111 28.21 -15.05 -15.90
N ASP A 112 29.05 -14.44 -15.06
CA ASP A 112 30.32 -13.72 -15.32
C ASP A 112 30.57 -12.62 -16.41
N GLU A 113 31.43 -11.68 -15.97
CA GLU A 113 32.40 -10.80 -16.67
C GLU A 113 32.09 -9.36 -17.21
N ASN A 114 32.73 -8.39 -16.53
CA ASN A 114 33.60 -7.25 -16.97
C ASN A 114 33.05 -6.11 -17.88
N ASP A 115 33.17 -4.84 -17.43
CA ASP A 115 34.33 -3.96 -17.68
C ASP A 115 34.10 -2.48 -17.30
N ASP A 116 35.21 -1.81 -16.98
CA ASP A 116 35.35 -0.48 -16.39
C ASP A 116 35.03 0.75 -17.29
N ASP A 117 34.77 1.89 -16.61
CA ASP A 117 35.46 3.19 -16.79
C ASP A 117 34.62 4.45 -17.14
N LYS A 118 34.94 5.53 -16.40
CA LYS A 118 34.74 6.98 -16.65
C LYS A 118 33.42 7.71 -16.33
N LEU A 119 33.33 8.06 -15.05
CA LEU A 119 33.31 9.43 -14.52
C LEU A 119 33.18 10.60 -15.54
N LYS A 120 31.97 11.18 -15.67
CA LYS A 120 31.74 12.62 -15.93
C LYS A 120 30.24 12.96 -15.87
N GLN A 121 29.77 13.41 -14.72
CA GLN A 121 28.98 14.65 -14.60
C GLN A 121 28.65 14.92 -13.12
N LYS A 122 29.52 15.73 -12.50
CA LYS A 122 29.21 16.45 -11.26
C LYS A 122 28.19 17.55 -11.60
N LYS A 123 26.92 17.34 -11.29
CA LYS A 123 25.91 18.39 -11.01
C LYS A 123 24.76 17.76 -10.21
N SER A 124 24.42 18.42 -9.09
CA SER A 124 23.35 18.14 -8.11
C SER A 124 23.37 16.81 -7.33
N ILE A 125 24.36 16.61 -6.45
CA ILE A 125 24.43 15.46 -5.50
C ILE A 125 23.58 15.67 -4.22
N LEU A 126 22.86 16.78 -4.06
CA LEU A 126 22.09 17.06 -2.83
C LEU A 126 20.57 16.90 -2.94
N SER A 127 20.03 16.52 -4.11
CA SER A 127 18.59 16.26 -4.28
C SER A 127 18.25 14.78 -4.54
N ALA A 128 19.22 13.97 -4.97
CA ALA A 128 18.98 12.55 -5.28
C ALA A 128 19.08 11.60 -4.07
N ARG A 129 19.77 12.00 -2.97
CA ARG A 129 20.07 11.10 -1.85
C ARG A 129 18.95 10.87 -0.85
N ILE A 130 17.85 11.64 -0.92
CA ILE A 130 16.62 11.35 -0.18
C ILE A 130 15.66 10.50 -1.04
N VAL A 131 15.82 10.50 -2.37
CA VAL A 131 14.88 9.87 -3.31
C VAL A 131 15.21 8.39 -3.57
N HIS A 132 16.44 7.93 -3.27
CA HIS A 132 16.84 6.54 -3.48
C HIS A 132 16.53 5.57 -2.31
N GLY A 133 15.91 6.05 -1.22
CA GLY A 133 15.65 5.20 -0.05
C GLY A 133 14.28 4.53 0.03
N ILE A 134 13.29 4.94 -0.79
CA ILE A 134 11.89 4.50 -0.62
C ILE A 134 11.20 4.17 -1.97
N LEU A 135 11.89 4.31 -3.10
CA LEU A 135 11.29 4.16 -4.44
C LEU A 135 11.97 3.14 -5.36
N GLY A 136 12.72 2.17 -4.84
CA GLY A 136 13.27 1.11 -5.68
C GLY A 136 13.71 -0.12 -4.92
N GLY A 137 13.03 -1.24 -5.16
CA GLY A 137 13.51 -2.57 -4.81
C GLY A 137 12.41 -3.62 -4.70
N GLY A 138 12.01 -4.19 -5.84
CA GLY A 138 11.41 -5.54 -5.95
C GLY A 138 9.93 -5.71 -5.58
N ASP A 139 9.14 -6.07 -6.59
CA ASP A 139 7.94 -6.92 -6.60
C ASP A 139 6.91 -6.80 -5.46
N ASP A 140 5.72 -6.32 -5.84
CA ASP A 140 4.45 -6.27 -5.11
C ASP A 140 4.36 -5.33 -3.89
N ILE A 141 3.98 -4.07 -4.18
CA ILE A 141 3.48 -3.10 -3.20
C ILE A 141 2.24 -3.65 -2.45
N ILE A 142 1.53 -4.60 -3.04
CA ILE A 142 0.31 -5.18 -2.49
C ILE A 142 0.61 -6.57 -1.97
N ARG A 143 0.68 -6.69 -0.64
CA ARG A 143 0.79 -7.98 0.02
C ARG A 143 -0.61 -8.50 0.33
N VAL A 144 -0.90 -9.71 -0.14
CA VAL A 144 -2.18 -10.37 0.11
C VAL A 144 -2.15 -11.09 1.45
N ARG A 145 -3.21 -10.94 2.25
CA ARG A 145 -3.42 -11.74 3.46
C ARG A 145 -4.04 -13.08 3.10
N SER A 146 -3.74 -14.11 3.89
CA SER A 146 -4.45 -15.38 3.85
C SER A 146 -5.84 -15.23 4.47
N GLY A 147 -6.75 -14.56 3.75
CA GLY A 147 -8.11 -14.26 4.18
C GLY A 147 -8.88 -13.45 3.14
N ALA A 148 -10.20 -13.63 3.12
CA ALA A 148 -11.10 -12.92 2.23
C ALA A 148 -12.47 -12.73 2.92
N PHE A 149 -13.20 -11.70 2.49
CA PHE A 149 -14.61 -11.51 2.81
C PHE A 149 -15.45 -12.07 1.66
N ILE A 150 -16.38 -12.97 1.99
CA ILE A 150 -17.30 -13.57 1.03
C ILE A 150 -18.70 -13.07 1.36
N THR A 151 -19.31 -12.39 0.39
CA THR A 151 -20.69 -11.95 0.46
C THR A 151 -21.59 -12.98 -0.20
N PHE A 152 -22.75 -13.24 0.40
CA PHE A 152 -23.72 -14.20 -0.12
C PHE A 152 -25.03 -13.49 -0.49
N ASN A 153 -25.73 -14.02 -1.50
CA ASN A 153 -27.02 -13.50 -1.98
C ASN A 153 -28.15 -13.64 -0.94
N ASN A 154 -27.97 -14.48 0.07
CA ASN A 154 -28.96 -14.67 1.12
C ASN A 154 -28.34 -15.13 2.46
N LEU A 155 -29.07 -14.85 3.54
CA LEU A 155 -28.65 -15.18 4.91
C LEU A 155 -28.47 -16.69 5.11
N LYS A 156 -29.33 -17.52 4.50
CA LYS A 156 -29.28 -18.98 4.65
C LYS A 156 -27.96 -19.56 4.14
N SER A 157 -27.49 -19.12 2.99
CA SER A 157 -26.18 -19.50 2.42
C SER A 157 -25.04 -19.08 3.34
N SER A 158 -25.07 -17.85 3.86
CA SER A 158 -24.03 -17.37 4.79
C SER A 158 -23.99 -18.17 6.10
N MET A 159 -25.16 -18.55 6.65
CA MET A 159 -25.26 -19.35 7.86
C MET A 159 -24.75 -20.78 7.64
N ALA A 160 -25.11 -21.39 6.50
CA ALA A 160 -24.61 -22.71 6.11
C ALA A 160 -23.08 -22.70 5.96
N ALA A 161 -22.52 -21.70 5.27
CA ALA A 161 -21.08 -21.56 5.11
C ALA A 161 -20.33 -21.38 6.45
N ARG A 162 -20.96 -20.79 7.47
CA ARG A 162 -20.34 -20.67 8.80
C ARG A 162 -20.34 -21.96 9.61
N GLN A 163 -21.25 -22.88 9.32
CA GLN A 163 -21.44 -24.12 10.08
C GLN A 163 -20.71 -25.32 9.45
N MET A 164 -20.25 -25.19 8.21
CA MET A 164 -19.55 -26.25 7.49
C MET A 164 -18.05 -26.26 7.78
N VAL A 165 -17.48 -27.47 7.79
CA VAL A 165 -16.03 -27.68 7.69
C VAL A 165 -15.68 -27.74 6.20
N HIS A 166 -15.01 -26.71 5.70
CA HIS A 166 -14.72 -26.57 4.27
C HIS A 166 -13.50 -27.36 3.80
N TYR A 167 -12.64 -27.78 4.72
CA TYR A 167 -11.39 -28.43 4.38
C TYR A 167 -11.09 -29.63 5.30
N LYS A 168 -10.34 -30.60 4.76
CA LYS A 168 -10.01 -31.84 5.46
C LYS A 168 -9.11 -31.59 6.69
N ILE A 169 -8.27 -30.57 6.64
CA ILE A 169 -7.41 -30.17 7.75
C ILE A 169 -8.16 -29.15 8.61
N PRO A 170 -8.29 -29.38 9.93
CA PRO A 170 -8.94 -28.42 10.82
C PRO A 170 -8.18 -27.09 10.81
N PHE A 171 -8.91 -25.98 10.95
CA PHE A 171 -8.41 -24.59 10.97
C PHE A 171 -7.87 -24.03 9.63
N VAL A 172 -7.88 -24.82 8.56
CA VAL A 172 -7.66 -24.33 7.19
C VAL A 172 -9.01 -23.96 6.57
N MET A 173 -9.10 -22.81 5.90
CA MET A 173 -10.36 -22.24 5.36
C MET A 173 -11.46 -22.09 6.42
N ARG A 174 -11.09 -21.62 7.60
CA ARG A 174 -12.03 -21.36 8.68
C ARG A 174 -12.92 -20.16 8.32
N THR A 175 -14.23 -20.36 8.38
CA THR A 175 -15.22 -19.29 8.22
C THR A 175 -15.66 -18.76 9.59
N VAL A 176 -15.77 -17.44 9.70
CA VAL A 176 -16.29 -16.75 10.88
C VAL A 176 -17.25 -15.65 10.42
N GLY A 177 -18.10 -15.17 11.34
CA GLY A 177 -18.88 -13.96 11.05
C GLY A 177 -17.94 -12.77 10.90
N ALA A 178 -18.09 -12.00 9.84
CA ALA A 178 -17.38 -10.75 9.70
C ALA A 178 -17.81 -9.76 10.82
N PRO A 179 -16.86 -9.04 11.44
CA PRO A 179 -17.20 -7.96 12.37
C PRO A 179 -17.91 -6.81 11.64
N ALA A 180 -18.56 -5.91 12.38
CA ALA A 180 -19.04 -4.69 11.75
C ALA A 180 -17.85 -3.83 11.29
N THR A 181 -18.04 -2.98 10.28
CA THR A 181 -16.96 -2.17 9.70
C THR A 181 -16.34 -1.15 10.67
N LYS A 182 -16.93 -0.95 11.84
CA LYS A 182 -16.50 0.01 12.88
C LYS A 182 -16.05 -0.68 14.17
N ASP A 183 -16.18 -2.01 14.25
CA ASP A 183 -15.73 -2.81 15.39
C ASP A 183 -14.25 -3.17 15.24
#